data_AF-X1PYX4-F1
#
_entry.id   AF-X1PYX4-F1
#
_cell.length_a   1.000
_cell.length_b   1.000
_cell.length_c   1.000
_cell.angle_alpha   90.00
_cell.angle_beta   90.00
_cell.angle_gamma   90.00
#
_symmetry.space_group_name_H-M   'P 1'
#
loop_
_entity.id
_entity.type
_entity.pdbx_description
1 polymer ?
#
loop_
_entity_poly.entity_id
_entity_poly.type
_entity_poly.pdbx_seq_one_letter_code
_entity_poly.pdbx_strand_id
1 'polypeptide(L)'
;EKVFNTPFPDKAARLIFEIANTFSGKIPQLIMDLDKNPENLNKVEKEYRVYENAIERIVGAEEGTVEIVNRNILKNFSDKLNM
;
A
#
# COMPACT_ATOMS: atom_id res chain seq x y z
N GLU A 1 -23.55 -6.74 1.22
CA GLU A 1 -23.62 -5.27 1.32
C GLU A 1 -23.60 -4.86 2.80
N LYS A 2 -23.02 -3.69 3.14
CA LYS A 2 -22.75 -3.14 4.49
C LYS A 2 -21.47 -3.58 5.23
N VAL A 3 -20.35 -3.81 4.53
CA VAL A 3 -19.07 -4.10 5.23
C VAL A 3 -18.50 -2.85 5.92
N PHE A 4 -18.77 -1.66 5.35
CA PHE A 4 -18.35 -0.39 5.93
C PHE A 4 -19.56 0.44 6.39
N ASN A 5 -19.81 0.49 7.70
CA ASN A 5 -20.93 1.21 8.32
C ASN A 5 -20.40 2.22 9.36
N THR A 6 -19.92 3.37 8.87
CA THR A 6 -19.40 4.46 9.73
C THR A 6 -20.42 5.61 9.82
N PRO A 7 -20.58 6.24 11.00
CA PRO A 7 -21.35 7.47 11.13
C PRO A 7 -20.69 8.70 10.47
N PHE A 8 -19.43 8.58 10.03
CA PHE A 8 -18.66 9.69 9.45
C PHE A 8 -17.95 9.29 8.14
N PRO A 9 -18.68 9.05 7.04
CA PRO A 9 -18.12 8.56 5.78
C PRO A 9 -17.07 9.51 5.18
N ASP A 10 -17.32 10.83 5.20
CA ASP A 10 -16.38 11.81 4.62
C ASP A 10 -15.05 11.87 5.38
N LYS A 11 -15.09 11.73 6.72
CA LYS A 11 -13.87 11.70 7.54
C LYS A 11 -13.05 10.45 7.25
N ALA A 12 -13.72 9.31 7.10
CA ALA A 12 -13.03 8.08 6.78
C ALA A 12 -12.45 8.11 5.35
N ALA A 13 -13.21 8.62 4.37
CA ALA A 13 -12.70 8.81 3.02
C ALA A 13 -11.46 9.73 3.02
N ARG A 14 -11.52 10.86 3.73
CA ARG A 14 -10.38 11.76 3.89
C ARG A 14 -9.17 11.07 4.51
N LEU A 15 -9.36 10.28 5.56
CA LEU A 15 -8.28 9.52 6.18
C LEU A 15 -7.64 8.52 5.20
N ILE A 16 -8.46 7.77 4.45
CA ILE A 16 -7.99 6.87 3.40
C ILE A 16 -7.15 7.63 2.36
N PHE A 17 -7.61 8.81 1.92
CA PHE A 17 -6.88 9.66 0.98
C PHE A 17 -5.56 10.19 1.55
N GLU A 18 -5.53 10.66 2.80
CA GLU A 18 -4.31 11.17 3.45
C GLU A 18 -3.26 10.06 3.61
N ILE A 19 -3.70 8.86 3.94
CA ILE A 19 -2.86 7.66 4.00
C ILE A 19 -2.31 7.36 2.60
N ALA A 20 -3.17 7.22 1.59
CA ALA A 20 -2.75 6.94 0.22
C ALA A 20 -1.76 7.99 -0.31
N ASN A 21 -1.99 9.28 -0.01
CA ASN A 21 -1.09 10.37 -0.39
C ASN A 21 0.30 10.22 0.26
N THR A 22 0.34 9.87 1.55
CA THR A 22 1.60 9.61 2.27
C THR A 22 2.40 8.48 1.62
N PHE A 23 1.74 7.38 1.27
CA PHE A 23 2.38 6.25 0.58
C PHE A 23 2.83 6.62 -0.84
N SER A 24 2.03 7.42 -1.56
CA SER A 24 2.36 7.87 -2.91
C SER A 24 3.64 8.70 -2.98
N GLY A 25 4.05 9.37 -1.90
CA GLY A 25 5.35 10.05 -1.81
C GLY A 25 6.53 9.11 -1.52
N LYS A 26 6.31 8.08 -0.70
CA LYS A 26 7.39 7.20 -0.19
C LYS A 26 7.72 6.04 -1.12
N ILE A 27 6.70 5.38 -1.66
CA ILE A 27 6.87 4.16 -2.47
C ILE A 27 7.65 4.42 -3.76
N PRO A 28 7.34 5.46 -4.57
CA PRO A 28 8.06 5.68 -5.82
C PRO A 28 9.54 5.92 -5.60
N GLN A 29 9.93 6.62 -4.52
CA GLN A 29 11.34 6.84 -4.20
C GLN A 29 12.06 5.52 -3.91
N LEU A 30 11.46 4.65 -3.11
CA LEU A 30 12.05 3.33 -2.82
C LEU A 30 12.19 2.48 -4.09
N ILE A 31 11.24 2.56 -5.02
CA ILE A 31 11.28 1.86 -6.32
C ILE A 31 12.37 2.45 -7.22
N MET A 32 12.48 3.79 -7.30
CA MET A 32 13.49 4.46 -8.13
C MET A 32 14.92 4.19 -7.65
N ASP A 33 15.12 3.93 -6.35
CA ASP A 33 16.42 3.61 -5.76
C ASP A 33 16.72 2.11 -5.69
N LEU A 34 15.93 1.25 -6.37
CA LEU A 34 16.15 -0.20 -6.35
C LEU A 34 17.49 -0.59 -6.94
N ASP A 35 17.91 0.04 -8.04
CA ASP A 35 19.18 -0.20 -8.72
C ASP A 35 20.39 -0.11 -7.77
N LYS A 36 20.35 0.83 -6.83
CA LYS A 36 21.40 1.08 -5.82
C LYS A 36 21.19 0.29 -4.55
N ASN A 37 19.94 0.00 -4.19
CA ASN A 37 19.56 -0.61 -2.92
C ASN A 37 18.50 -1.70 -3.14
N PRO A 38 18.91 -2.92 -3.56
CA PRO A 38 17.99 -4.03 -3.81
C PRO A 38 17.07 -4.39 -2.65
N GLU A 39 17.53 -4.17 -1.41
CA GLU A 39 16.75 -4.44 -0.22
C GLU A 39 15.56 -3.48 -0.04
N ASN A 40 15.49 -2.40 -0.82
CA ASN A 40 14.31 -1.56 -0.90
C ASN A 40 13.07 -2.32 -1.38
N LEU A 41 13.22 -3.42 -2.12
CA LEU A 41 12.08 -4.25 -2.53
C LEU A 41 11.30 -4.77 -1.32
N ASN A 42 12.02 -5.26 -0.30
CA ASN A 42 11.44 -5.71 0.97
C ASN A 42 10.77 -4.55 1.73
N LYS A 43 11.36 -3.35 1.66
CA LYS A 43 10.78 -2.15 2.28
C LYS A 43 9.47 -1.79 1.57
N VAL A 44 9.42 -1.80 0.24
CA VAL A 44 8.22 -1.53 -0.55
C VAL A 44 7.11 -2.52 -0.21
N GLU A 45 7.41 -3.83 -0.17
CA GLU A 45 6.41 -4.83 0.21
C GLU A 45 5.87 -4.59 1.63
N LYS A 46 6.75 -4.27 2.58
CA LYS A 46 6.34 -3.92 3.95
C LYS A 46 5.41 -2.71 3.97
N GLU A 47 5.74 -1.65 3.25
CA GLU A 47 4.91 -0.44 3.21
C GLU A 47 3.54 -0.70 2.56
N TYR A 48 3.46 -1.54 1.52
CA TYR A 48 2.17 -1.96 0.96
C TYR A 48 1.31 -2.72 1.97
N ARG A 49 1.90 -3.64 2.74
CA ARG A 49 1.18 -4.34 3.82
C ARG A 49 0.69 -3.38 4.89
N VAL A 50 1.51 -2.39 5.28
CA VAL A 50 1.09 -1.37 6.25
C VAL A 50 -0.08 -0.55 5.70
N TYR A 51 -0.06 -0.19 4.42
CA TYR A 51 -1.15 0.53 3.77
C TYR A 51 -2.45 -0.29 3.78
N GLU A 52 -2.43 -1.52 3.27
CA GLU A 52 -3.61 -2.40 3.21
C GLU A 52 -4.20 -2.65 4.59
N ASN A 53 -3.34 -2.94 5.58
CA ASN A 53 -3.73 -3.17 6.96
C ASN A 53 -4.31 -1.91 7.65
N ALA A 54 -3.86 -0.71 7.27
CA ALA A 54 -4.48 0.52 7.72
C ALA A 54 -5.89 0.70 7.13
N ILE A 55 -6.06 0.36 5.85
CA ILE A 55 -7.38 0.40 5.20
C ILE A 55 -8.33 -0.61 5.85
N GLU A 56 -7.89 -1.83 6.11
CA GLU A 56 -8.67 -2.87 6.82
C GLU A 56 -9.23 -2.36 8.15
N ARG A 57 -8.37 -1.73 8.96
CA ARG A 57 -8.78 -1.13 10.24
C ARG A 57 -9.79 -0.01 10.08
N ILE A 58 -9.66 0.83 9.05
CA ILE A 58 -10.59 1.92 8.79
C ILE A 58 -11.95 1.36 8.39
N VAL A 59 -11.95 0.37 7.48
CA VAL A 59 -13.19 -0.16 6.93
C VAL A 59 -13.83 -1.25 7.79
N GLY A 60 -13.13 -1.72 8.83
CA GLY A 60 -13.59 -2.80 9.70
C GLY A 60 -13.53 -4.18 9.03
N ALA A 61 -12.61 -4.37 8.09
CA ALA A 61 -12.41 -5.65 7.42
C ALA A 61 -11.46 -6.56 8.23
N GLU A 62 -11.56 -7.87 8.00
CA GLU A 62 -10.62 -8.84 8.57
C GLU A 62 -9.22 -8.63 8.01
N GLU A 63 -8.20 -8.94 8.82
CA GLU A 63 -6.80 -8.78 8.41
C GLU A 63 -6.45 -9.66 7.20
N GLY A 64 -5.80 -9.08 6.19
CA GLY A 64 -5.40 -9.74 4.96
C GLY A 64 -6.49 -9.86 3.89
N THR A 65 -7.64 -9.23 4.07
CA THR A 65 -8.75 -9.27 3.09
C THR A 65 -8.72 -8.13 2.08
N VAL A 66 -8.00 -7.04 2.36
CA VAL A 66 -7.87 -5.90 1.45
C VAL A 66 -6.62 -6.07 0.59
N GLU A 67 -6.82 -6.28 -0.71
CA GLU A 67 -5.75 -6.33 -1.70
C GLU A 67 -5.88 -5.14 -2.67
N ILE A 68 -5.23 -4.04 -2.33
CA ILE A 68 -5.25 -2.82 -3.16
C ILE A 68 -4.06 -2.83 -4.12
N VAL A 69 -2.93 -3.38 -3.67
CA VAL A 69 -1.68 -3.27 -4.40
C VAL A 69 -1.41 -4.52 -5.22
N ASN A 70 -1.20 -4.33 -6.53
CA ASN A 70 -0.78 -5.41 -7.40
C ASN A 70 0.69 -5.78 -7.13
N ARG A 71 0.91 -6.80 -6.30
CA ARG A 71 2.26 -7.29 -5.93
C ARG A 71 3.06 -7.79 -7.15
N ASN A 72 2.40 -8.16 -8.26
CA ASN A 72 3.10 -8.56 -9.49
C ASN A 72 3.88 -7.40 -10.14
N ILE A 73 3.49 -6.14 -9.89
CA ILE A 73 4.22 -4.97 -10.39
C ILE A 73 5.65 -4.98 -9.85
N LEU A 74 5.84 -5.31 -8.57
CA LEU A 74 7.18 -5.35 -7.97
C LEU A 74 8.06 -6.43 -8.59
N LYS A 75 7.50 -7.62 -8.81
CA LYS A 75 8.19 -8.70 -9.50
C LYS A 75 8.63 -8.27 -10.91
N ASN A 76 7.71 -7.67 -11.67
CA ASN A 76 8.01 -7.18 -13.01
C ASN A 76 9.09 -6.08 -13.02
N PHE A 77 9.17 -5.24 -11.98
CA PHE A 77 10.23 -4.25 -11.85
C PHE A 77 11.58 -4.90 -11.50
N SER A 78 11.62 -5.85 -10.56
CA SER A 78 12.84 -6.60 -10.20
C SER A 78 13.40 -7.34 -11.42
N ASP A 79 12.54 -8.09 -12.12
CA ASP A 79 12.92 -8.89 -13.29
C ASP A 79 13.53 -8.00 -14.40
N LYS A 80 13.00 -6.78 -14.60
CA LYS A 80 13.51 -5.83 -15.59
C LYS A 80 14.84 -5.17 -15.20
N LEU A 81 15.13 -5.07 -13.91
CA LEU A 81 16.37 -4.51 -13.40
C LEU A 81 17.50 -5.57 -13.32
N ASN A 82 17.24 -6.82 -13.72
CA ASN A 82 18.14 -7.98 -13.54
C ASN A 82 18.53 -8.19 -12.07
N MET A 83 17.58 -7.96 -11.16
CA MET A 83 17.74 -8.05 -9.71
C MET A 83 17.03 -9.27 -9.14
#